data_AF-A0A2E3QK60-F1
#
_entry.id   AF-A0A2E3QK60-F1
#
_cell.length_a   1.000
_cell.length_b   1.000
_cell.length_c   1.000
_cell.angle_alpha   90.00
_cell.angle_beta   90.00
_cell.angle_gamma   90.00
#
_symmetry.space_group_name_H-M   'P 1'
#
loop_
_entity.id
_entity.type
_entity.pdbx_description
1 polymer ?
#
loop_
_entity_poly.entity_id
_entity_poly.type
_entity_poly.pdbx_seq_one_letter_code
_entity_poly.pdbx_strand_id
1 'polypeptide(L)' 'MSIWLIISGLGFLFHGLLILWVGKLPWAFRAAKKPSFEKGSPEAFQIFWLDQYSYIGLTLSILGLAQVFYGGLN' A
#
# COMPACT_ATOMS: atom_id res chain seq x y z
N MET A 1 17.80 20.82 1.49
CA MET A 1 16.47 20.36 1.93
C MET A 1 15.47 20.62 0.80
N SER A 2 14.88 19.59 0.20
CA SER A 2 13.93 19.69 -0.91
C SER A 2 12.48 19.56 -0.42
N ILE A 3 11.82 20.71 -0.25
CA ILE A 3 10.46 20.78 0.30
C ILE A 3 9.41 20.08 -0.58
N TRP A 4 9.56 20.12 -1.91
CA TRP A 4 8.62 19.49 -2.84
C TRP A 4 8.66 17.96 -2.78
N LEU A 5 9.86 17.39 -2.59
CA LEU A 5 10.02 15.95 -2.35
C LEU A 5 9.40 15.53 -1.03
N ILE A 6 9.56 16.35 0.02
CA ILE A 6 8.94 16.08 1.32
C ILE A 6 7.42 16.12 1.22
N ILE A 7 6.84 17.15 0.59
CA ILE A 7 5.38 17.29 0.46
C ILE A 7 4.77 16.14 -0.35
N SER A 8 5.37 15.81 -1.51
CA SER A 8 4.90 14.69 -2.33
C SER A 8 5.05 13.35 -1.60
N GLY A 9 6.18 13.15 -0.91
CA GLY A 9 6.44 11.96 -0.10
C GLY A 9 5.42 11.79 1.04
N LEU A 10 5.07 12.87 1.74
CA LEU A 10 4.02 12.85 2.76
C LEU A 10 2.65 12.52 2.15
N GLY A 11 2.34 13.03 0.95
CA GLY A 11 1.11 12.70 0.22
C GLY A 11 1.01 11.21 -0.13
N PHE A 12 2.10 10.62 -0.62
CA PHE A 12 2.19 9.19 -0.91
C PHE A 12 2.10 8.35 0.36
N LEU A 13 2.82 8.74 1.39
CA LEU A 13 2.81 8.05 2.68
C LEU A 13 1.41 8.06 3.29
N PHE A 14 0.74 9.21 3.31
CA PHE A 14 -0.63 9.32 3.80
C PHE A 14 -1.60 8.43 3.03
N HIS A 15 -1.61 8.50 1.69
CA HIS A 15 -2.50 7.66 0.88
C HIS A 15 -2.19 6.17 1.04
N GLY A 16 -0.91 5.82 1.04
CA GLY A 16 -0.46 4.45 1.25
C GLY A 16 -0.93 3.88 2.59
N LEU A 17 -0.73 4.63 3.67
CA LEU A 17 -1.17 4.25 5.00
C LEU A 17 -2.70 4.19 5.14
N LEU A 18 -3.44 5.10 4.49
CA LEU A 18 -4.90 5.05 4.47
C LEU A 18 -5.42 3.79 3.78
N ILE A 19 -4.82 3.40 2.66
CA ILE A 19 -5.14 2.14 1.96
C ILE A 19 -4.84 0.94 2.86
N LEU A 20 -3.68 0.91 3.52
CA LEU A 20 -3.32 -0.17 4.43
C LEU A 20 -4.20 -0.20 5.70
N TRP A 21 -4.67 0.94 6.17
CA TRP A 21 -5.61 1.01 7.29
C TRP A 21 -6.92 0.29 6.96
N VAL A 22 -7.48 0.59 5.79
CA VAL A 22 -8.77 0.05 5.32
C VAL A 22 -8.61 -1.38 4.79
N GLY A 23 -7.68 -1.60 3.87
CA GLY A 23 -7.46 -2.88 3.17
C GLY A 23 -6.59 -3.88 3.93
N LYS A 24 -5.91 -3.47 5.01
CA LYS A 24 -4.85 -4.21 5.71
C LYS A 24 -3.62 -4.44 4.83
N LEU A 25 -2.57 -5.08 5.38
CA LEU A 25 -1.37 -5.48 4.63
C LEU A 25 -1.70 -6.48 3.51
N PRO A 26 -0.88 -6.62 2.45
CA PRO A 26 -1.05 -7.71 1.49
C PRO A 26 -1.07 -9.09 2.17
N TRP A 27 -1.80 -10.05 1.61
CA TRP A 27 -1.94 -11.39 2.21
C TRP A 27 -0.61 -12.10 2.43
N ALA A 28 0.41 -11.84 1.61
CA ALA A 28 1.76 -12.37 1.78
C ALA A 28 2.41 -11.99 3.12
N PHE A 29 1.95 -10.90 3.76
CA PHE A 29 2.46 -10.41 5.03
C PHE A 29 1.48 -10.63 6.19
N ARG A 30 0.34 -11.31 5.96
CA ARG A 30 -0.62 -11.62 7.02
C ARG A 30 -0.32 -13.00 7.62
N ALA A 31 -0.52 -13.14 8.92
CA ALA A 31 -0.47 -14.44 9.58
C ALA A 31 -1.66 -15.35 9.22
N ALA A 32 -2.81 -14.74 8.88
CA ALA A 32 -3.99 -15.47 8.45
C ALA A 32 -3.85 -16.00 7.03
N LYS A 33 -4.38 -17.20 6.77
CA LYS A 33 -4.44 -17.76 5.41
C LYS A 33 -5.41 -16.97 4.54
N LYS A 34 -5.00 -16.74 3.29
CA LYS A 34 -5.87 -16.15 2.27
C LYS A 34 -7.07 -17.07 2.02
N PRO A 35 -8.31 -16.57 2.05
CA PRO A 35 -9.49 -17.37 1.75
C PRO A 35 -9.45 -17.85 0.30
N SER A 36 -10.00 -19.05 0.06
CA SER A 36 -10.08 -19.68 -1.26
C SER A 36 -11.52 -19.66 -1.75
N PHE A 37 -11.71 -19.27 -3.00
CA PHE A 37 -13.01 -19.25 -3.69
C PHE A 37 -12.90 -20.03 -5.00
N GLU A 38 -14.04 -20.33 -5.60
CA GLU A 38 -14.08 -20.95 -6.92
C GLU A 38 -13.41 -20.04 -7.96
N LYS A 39 -12.57 -20.64 -8.82
CA LYS A 39 -11.86 -19.86 -9.84
C LYS A 39 -12.86 -19.27 -10.82
N GLY A 40 -12.72 -17.98 -11.09
CA GLY A 40 -13.64 -17.24 -11.97
C GLY A 40 -14.89 -16.71 -11.27
N SER A 41 -15.09 -17.00 -9.97
CA SER A 41 -16.18 -16.41 -9.22
C SER A 41 -15.93 -14.92 -8.94
N PRO A 42 -16.99 -14.10 -8.78
CA PRO A 42 -16.86 -12.71 -8.36
C PRO A 42 -16.08 -12.52 -7.06
N GLU A 43 -16.22 -13.44 -6.10
CA GLU A 43 -15.53 -13.42 -4.81
C GLU A 43 -14.02 -13.64 -4.96
N ALA A 44 -13.61 -14.55 -5.85
CA ALA A 44 -12.20 -14.76 -6.19
C ALA A 44 -11.56 -13.49 -6.76
N PHE A 45 -12.29 -12.78 -7.63
CA PHE A 45 -11.85 -11.50 -8.18
C PHE A 45 -11.78 -10.40 -7.11
N GLN A 46 -12.80 -10.28 -6.25
CA GLN A 46 -12.82 -9.28 -5.18
C GLN A 46 -11.64 -9.45 -4.22
N ILE A 47 -11.35 -10.68 -3.80
CA ILE A 47 -10.23 -10.94 -2.88
C ILE A 47 -8.87 -10.75 -3.56
N PHE A 48 -8.76 -11.07 -4.85
CA PHE A 48 -7.59 -10.69 -5.63
C PHE A 48 -7.40 -9.16 -5.67
N TRP A 49 -8.46 -8.42 -5.96
CA TRP A 49 -8.40 -6.96 -6.08
C TRP A 49 -8.05 -6.27 -4.77
N LEU A 50 -8.64 -6.72 -3.65
CA LEU A 50 -8.29 -6.21 -2.32
C LEU A 50 -6.81 -6.43 -2.01
N ASP A 51 -6.24 -7.57 -2.40
CA ASP A 51 -4.81 -7.86 -2.21
C ASP A 51 -3.93 -6.93 -3.06
N GLN A 52 -4.28 -6.70 -4.33
CA GLN A 52 -3.57 -5.76 -5.20
C GLN A 52 -3.66 -4.32 -4.66
N TYR A 53 -4.82 -3.94 -4.15
CA TYR A 53 -5.00 -2.62 -3.54
C TYR A 53 -4.13 -2.46 -2.31
N SER A 54 -4.01 -3.48 -1.46
CA SER A 54 -3.04 -3.49 -0.35
C SER A 54 -1.59 -3.36 -0.83
N TYR A 55 -1.20 -3.96 -1.96
CA TYR A 55 0.15 -3.77 -2.52
C TYR A 55 0.40 -2.35 -3.02
N ILE A 56 -0.62 -1.69 -3.60
CA ILE A 56 -0.55 -0.26 -3.93
C ILE A 56 -0.32 0.56 -2.66
N GLY A 57 -1.08 0.29 -1.60
CA GLY A 57 -0.91 0.95 -0.30
C GLY A 57 0.49 0.79 0.28
N LEU A 58 1.04 -0.43 0.23
CA LEU A 58 2.39 -0.72 0.69
C LEU A 58 3.45 0.01 -0.14
N THR A 59 3.31 -0.01 -1.46
CA THR A 59 4.26 0.64 -2.38
C THR A 59 4.27 2.14 -2.17
N LEU A 60 3.10 2.78 -2.09
CA LEU A 60 2.98 4.21 -1.80
C LEU A 60 3.57 4.57 -0.44
N SER A 61 3.35 3.74 0.58
CA SER A 61 3.93 3.95 1.91
C SER A 61 5.47 3.93 1.88
N ILE A 62 6.06 2.91 1.23
CA ILE A 62 7.52 2.78 1.13
C ILE A 62 8.13 3.92 0.32
N LEU A 63 7.56 4.22 -0.85
CA LEU A 63 8.04 5.30 -1.71
C LEU A 63 7.88 6.66 -1.04
N GLY A 64 6.75 6.92 -0.38
CA GLY A 64 6.51 8.16 0.35
C GLY A 64 7.53 8.36 1.46
N LEU A 65 7.80 7.30 2.24
CA LEU A 65 8.82 7.33 3.29
C LEU A 65 10.21 7.62 2.71
N ALA A 66 10.60 6.93 1.64
CA ALA A 66 11.88 7.15 0.97
C ALA A 66 12.03 8.59 0.44
N GLN A 67 10.97 9.16 -0.13
CA GLN A 67 10.97 10.55 -0.61
C GLN A 67 11.10 11.57 0.53
N VAL A 68 10.42 11.36 1.67
CA VAL A 68 10.56 12.24 2.84
C VAL A 68 11.99 12.22 3.37
N PHE A 69 12.59 11.03 3.52
CA PHE A 69 13.97 10.92 3.97
C PHE A 69 14.96 11.55 2.99
N TYR A 70 14.84 11.22 1.70
CA TYR A 70 15.75 11.77 0.69
C TYR A 70 15.58 13.29 0.55
N GLY A 71 14.36 13.81 0.57
CA GLY A 71 14.08 15.25 0.55
C GLY A 71 14.56 15.99 1.80
N GLY A 72 14.63 15.31 2.96
CA GLY A 72 15.23 15.85 4.18
C GLY A 72 16.76 15.93 4.12
N LEU A 73 17.41 14.95 3.48
CA LEU A 73 18.88 14.87 3.36
C LEU A 73 19.46 15.77 2.26
N ASN A 74 18.73 16.00 1.16
CA ASN A 74 19.15 16.86 0.03
C ASN A 74 18.66 18.26 0.23
#